data_AF-A0AAE3XLF1-F1
#
_entry.id   AF-A0AAE3XLF1-F1
#
_cell.length_a   1.000
_cell.length_b   1.000
_cell.length_c   1.000
_cell.angle_alpha   90.00
_cell.angle_beta   90.00
_cell.angle_gamma   90.00
#
_symmetry.space_group_name_H-M   'P 1'
#
loop_
_entity.id
_entity.type
_entity.pdbx_description
1 polymer ?
#
loop_
_entity_poly.entity_id
_entity_poly.type
_entity_poly.pdbx_seq_one_letter_code
_entity_poly.pdbx_strand_id
1 'polypeptide(L)'
;MKVFGGRNIELKINHNCPLELKRGEMLRFWLDGNMVDHYERELRRITRALEKVIVMPDNIEALKWSKCTGHIKMGLLDFVFPMTAGEFLMDKAKLNPCEAVLLLSEFGLDPLQEIRKMTCLELKLLTIVSRFQNKELVVFDYFGIDDDMKKKITSFVMDELLKEKTAAISFASSSDKITRKISKRFIDIDIKHENENLFPCLRPKRG
;
A
#
# COMPACT_ATOMS: atom_id res chain seq x y z
N MET A 1 18.57 31.48 15.42
CA MET A 1 17.54 30.43 15.31
C MET A 1 16.75 30.70 14.01
N LYS A 2 17.00 29.91 12.95
CA LYS A 2 16.30 30.08 11.65
C LYS A 2 14.97 29.33 11.72
N VAL A 3 13.87 30.09 11.66
CA VAL A 3 12.51 29.56 11.58
C VAL A 3 12.21 29.28 10.12
N PHE A 4 12.02 28.00 9.77
CA PHE A 4 11.38 27.62 8.51
C PHE A 4 9.94 27.20 8.83
N GLY A 5 8.99 27.95 8.28
CA GLY A 5 7.57 27.68 8.42
C GLY A 5 7.19 26.35 7.78
N GLY A 6 6.92 25.36 8.62
CA GLY A 6 6.29 24.09 8.28
C GLY A 6 5.79 23.49 9.58
N ARG A 7 4.46 23.46 9.77
CA ARG A 7 3.86 22.95 11.00
C ARG A 7 4.16 21.46 11.09
N ASN A 8 4.84 21.05 12.17
CA ASN A 8 5.25 19.67 12.38
C ASN A 8 4.04 18.82 12.78
N ILE A 9 3.67 17.84 11.95
CA ILE A 9 2.85 16.70 12.39
C ILE A 9 3.75 15.84 13.30
N GLU A 10 3.44 15.79 14.59
CA GLU A 10 4.12 14.92 15.55
C GLU A 10 3.23 13.69 15.82
N LEU A 11 3.55 12.58 15.15
CA LEU A 11 2.89 11.29 15.41
C LEU A 11 3.33 10.78 16.80
N LYS A 12 2.51 10.97 17.82
CA LYS A 12 2.73 10.37 19.14
C LYS A 12 2.27 8.92 19.13
N ILE A 13 3.21 8.03 18.86
CA ILE A 13 2.99 6.58 18.89
C ILE A 13 3.39 6.06 20.26
N ASN A 14 2.47 5.38 20.94
CA ASN A 14 2.79 4.67 22.16
C ASN A 14 3.58 3.39 21.81
N HIS A 15 4.90 3.44 21.97
CA HIS A 15 5.80 2.31 21.71
C HIS A 15 5.55 1.08 22.60
N ASN A 16 4.74 1.21 23.67
CA ASN A 16 4.44 0.13 24.60
C ASN A 16 3.25 -0.76 24.16
N CYS A 17 2.68 -0.54 22.98
CA CYS A 17 1.56 -1.34 22.46
C CYS A 17 1.83 -1.75 21.00
N PRO A 18 2.49 -2.90 20.77
CA PRO A 18 2.64 -3.42 19.41
C PRO A 18 1.26 -3.68 18.79
N LEU A 19 1.10 -3.27 17.54
CA LEU A 19 -0.06 -3.59 16.73
C LEU A 19 0.23 -4.89 15.98
N GLU A 20 -0.44 -5.96 16.37
CA GLU A 20 -0.34 -7.23 15.68
C GLU A 20 -1.12 -7.16 14.35
N LEU A 21 -0.48 -7.58 13.27
CA LEU A 21 -1.12 -7.72 11.96
C LEU A 21 -0.88 -9.13 11.43
N LYS A 22 -1.96 -9.86 11.16
CA LYS A 22 -1.88 -11.24 10.67
C LYS A 22 -2.00 -11.30 9.15
N ARG A 23 -1.54 -12.42 8.57
CA ARG A 23 -1.81 -12.72 7.16
C ARG A 23 -3.33 -12.80 6.94
N GLY A 24 -3.77 -12.29 5.80
CA GLY A 24 -5.18 -12.14 5.46
C GLY A 24 -5.89 -11.01 6.17
N GLU A 25 -5.17 -10.14 6.88
CA GLU A 25 -5.68 -8.90 7.45
C GLU A 25 -5.07 -7.68 6.75
N MET A 26 -5.79 -6.56 6.81
CA MET A 26 -5.30 -5.28 6.31
C MET A 26 -5.56 -4.16 7.31
N LEU A 27 -4.53 -3.37 7.58
CA LEU A 27 -4.69 -2.06 8.21
C LEU A 27 -5.00 -1.02 7.13
N ARG A 28 -6.03 -0.21 7.35
CA ARG A 28 -6.37 0.88 6.44
C ARG A 28 -6.32 2.20 7.19
N PHE A 29 -5.44 3.08 6.73
CA PHE A 29 -5.27 4.42 7.25
C PHE A 29 -6.05 5.42 6.39
N TRP A 30 -7.01 6.09 7.01
CA TRP A 30 -7.77 7.17 6.40
C TRP A 30 -7.06 8.50 6.69
N LEU A 31 -6.58 9.17 5.66
CA LEU A 31 -5.87 10.44 5.76
C LEU A 31 -6.82 11.59 5.46
N ASP A 32 -6.79 12.61 6.32
CA ASP A 32 -7.50 13.87 6.11
C ASP A 32 -7.01 14.57 4.82
N GLY A 33 -7.92 15.25 4.11
CA GLY A 33 -7.67 15.97 2.86
C GLY A 33 -6.55 17.01 2.98
N ASN A 34 -6.37 17.61 4.15
CA ASN A 34 -5.27 18.56 4.41
C ASN A 34 -3.87 17.91 4.42
N MET A 35 -3.78 16.58 4.55
CA MET A 35 -2.50 15.84 4.43
C MET A 35 -2.14 15.49 2.99
N VAL A 36 -3.06 15.67 2.03
CA VAL A 36 -2.85 15.32 0.61
C VAL A 36 -1.80 16.22 -0.03
N ASP A 37 -1.75 17.50 0.34
CA ASP A 37 -0.79 18.48 -0.21
C ASP A 37 0.67 18.18 0.18
N HIS A 38 0.89 17.37 1.22
CA HIS A 38 2.22 16.93 1.68
C HIS A 38 2.35 15.39 1.71
N TYR A 39 1.50 14.72 0.94
CA TYR A 39 1.25 13.28 1.02
C TYR A 39 2.53 12.44 1.01
N GLU A 40 3.44 12.63 0.06
CA GLU A 40 4.65 11.79 -0.03
C GLU A 40 5.61 11.92 1.17
N ARG A 41 5.65 13.12 1.78
CA ARG A 41 6.47 13.38 2.95
C ARG A 41 5.84 12.74 4.18
N GLU A 42 4.54 12.94 4.36
CA GLU A 42 3.80 12.41 5.49
C GLU A 42 3.65 10.89 5.42
N LEU A 43 3.40 10.31 4.25
CA LEU A 43 3.41 8.86 4.03
C LEU A 43 4.74 8.24 4.46
N ARG A 44 5.87 8.87 4.10
CA ARG A 44 7.19 8.42 4.55
C ARG A 44 7.33 8.46 6.06
N ARG A 45 6.83 9.50 6.73
CA ARG A 45 6.87 9.63 8.20
C ARG A 45 5.98 8.60 8.86
N ILE A 46 4.72 8.46 8.42
CA ILE A 46 3.75 7.49 8.93
C ILE A 46 4.26 6.07 8.74
N THR A 47 4.81 5.73 7.56
CA THR A 47 5.38 4.39 7.34
C THR A 47 6.51 4.08 8.32
N ARG A 48 7.48 4.99 8.50
CA ARG A 48 8.59 4.79 9.46
C ARG A 48 8.14 4.69 10.90
N ALA A 49 7.07 5.41 11.21
CA ALA A 49 6.38 5.36 12.48
C ALA A 49 5.78 3.96 12.71
N LEU A 50 5.06 3.45 11.72
CA LEU A 50 4.42 2.13 11.76
C LEU A 50 5.40 0.96 11.75
N GLU A 51 6.53 1.09 11.04
CA GLU A 51 7.66 0.13 11.07
C GLU A 51 8.13 -0.20 12.48
N LYS A 52 7.96 0.72 13.44
CA LYS A 52 8.38 0.55 14.84
C LYS A 52 7.33 -0.11 15.73
N VAL A 53 6.09 -0.21 15.28
CA VAL A 53 4.97 -0.67 16.13
C VAL A 53 4.17 -1.80 15.54
N ILE A 54 4.21 -2.03 14.23
CA ILE A 54 3.58 -3.18 13.62
C ILE A 54 4.50 -4.39 13.80
N VAL A 55 3.97 -5.42 14.43
CA VAL A 55 4.66 -6.70 14.64
C VAL A 55 3.86 -7.77 13.90
N MET A 56 4.55 -8.54 13.06
CA MET A 56 3.99 -9.77 12.49
C MET A 56 4.47 -10.96 13.35
N PRO A 57 3.56 -11.80 13.87
CA PRO A 57 3.92 -12.89 14.79
C PRO A 57 4.97 -13.87 14.25
N ASP A 58 4.99 -14.06 12.93
CA ASP A 58 5.74 -15.12 12.27
C ASP A 58 7.04 -14.64 11.58
N ASN A 59 7.38 -13.34 11.61
CA ASN A 59 8.53 -12.83 10.86
C ASN A 59 9.18 -11.59 11.53
N ILE A 60 10.10 -11.86 12.46
CA ILE A 60 10.88 -10.83 13.19
C ILE A 60 12.03 -10.27 12.33
N GLU A 61 12.42 -10.94 11.25
CA GLU A 61 13.49 -10.46 10.38
C GLU A 61 12.98 -9.45 9.35
N ALA A 62 13.14 -8.17 9.71
CA ALA A 62 13.14 -7.03 8.80
C ALA A 62 12.01 -7.06 7.77
N LEU A 63 10.78 -6.71 8.20
CA LEU A 63 9.71 -6.32 7.29
C LEU A 63 10.29 -5.37 6.25
N LYS A 64 10.59 -5.87 5.04
CA LYS A 64 10.97 -5.02 3.91
C LYS A 64 9.66 -4.48 3.36
N TRP A 65 9.18 -3.42 4.02
CA TRP A 65 8.00 -2.66 3.62
C TRP A 65 8.10 -2.37 2.13
N SER A 66 7.32 -3.12 1.36
CA SER A 66 7.34 -3.01 -0.09
C SER A 66 6.31 -1.97 -0.47
N LYS A 67 6.73 -0.70 -0.43
CA LYS A 67 5.91 0.41 -0.89
C LYS A 67 5.68 0.25 -2.38
N CYS A 68 4.42 0.19 -2.77
CA CYS A 68 4.03 0.23 -4.16
C CYS A 68 4.16 1.69 -4.63
N THR A 69 5.13 1.94 -5.49
CA THR A 69 5.45 3.27 -5.99
C THR A 69 5.10 3.36 -7.46
N GLY A 70 4.74 4.56 -7.93
CA GLY A 70 4.63 4.85 -9.37
C GLY A 70 5.98 4.87 -10.10
N HIS A 71 7.01 4.24 -9.53
CA HIS A 71 8.37 4.20 -10.04
C HIS A 71 8.92 2.79 -9.89
N ILE A 72 9.56 2.29 -10.94
CA ILE A 72 10.31 1.03 -10.93
C ILE A 72 11.76 1.37 -11.23
N LYS A 73 12.68 0.88 -10.40
CA LYS A 73 14.12 1.12 -10.61
C LYS A 73 14.57 0.34 -11.85
N MET A 74 14.88 1.07 -12.92
CA MET A 74 15.43 0.51 -14.14
C MET A 74 16.95 0.38 -14.04
N GLY A 75 17.49 -0.76 -14.46
CA GLY A 75 18.91 -0.99 -14.66
C GLY A 75 19.36 -0.59 -16.06
N LEU A 76 20.68 -0.67 -16.31
CA LEU A 76 21.26 -0.35 -17.62
C LEU A 76 20.74 -1.25 -18.74
N LEU A 77 20.47 -2.53 -18.43
CA LEU A 77 19.95 -3.49 -19.41
C LEU A 77 18.52 -3.17 -19.84
N ASP A 78 17.70 -2.55 -18.99
CA ASP A 78 16.33 -2.15 -19.32
C ASP A 78 16.27 -1.04 -20.39
N PHE A 79 17.38 -0.35 -20.65
CA PHE A 79 17.47 0.62 -21.74
C PHE A 79 17.70 -0.03 -23.10
N VAL A 80 18.43 -1.16 -23.13
CA VAL A 80 18.79 -1.89 -24.35
C VAL A 80 17.71 -2.92 -24.69
N PHE A 81 17.18 -3.59 -23.67
CA PHE A 81 16.10 -4.57 -23.74
C PHE A 81 15.00 -4.16 -22.77
N PRO A 82 14.06 -3.29 -23.20
CA PRO A 82 13.01 -2.80 -22.33
C PRO A 82 12.11 -3.94 -21.87
N MET A 83 12.06 -4.16 -20.57
CA MET A 83 11.15 -5.13 -19.97
C MET A 83 9.70 -4.68 -20.18
N THR A 84 8.84 -5.62 -20.55
CA THR A 84 7.39 -5.44 -20.69
C THR A 84 6.64 -5.69 -19.38
N ALA A 85 5.39 -5.24 -19.28
CA ALA A 85 4.54 -5.50 -18.12
C ALA A 85 4.34 -7.00 -17.86
N GLY A 86 4.18 -7.80 -18.92
CA GLY A 86 4.08 -9.26 -18.83
C GLY A 86 5.35 -9.89 -18.27
N GLU A 87 6.51 -9.54 -18.84
CA GLU A 87 7.81 -10.00 -18.36
C GLU A 87 8.08 -9.60 -16.91
N PHE A 88 7.65 -8.41 -16.52
CA PHE A 88 7.73 -7.94 -15.14
C PHE A 88 6.96 -8.83 -14.17
N LEU A 89 5.72 -9.20 -14.50
CA LEU A 89 4.93 -10.08 -13.65
C LEU A 89 5.49 -11.51 -13.61
N MET A 90 5.94 -12.02 -14.75
CA MET A 90 6.58 -13.34 -14.77
C MET A 90 7.86 -13.37 -13.91
N ASP A 91 8.71 -12.34 -13.98
CA ASP A 91 9.91 -12.30 -13.17
C ASP A 91 9.63 -11.95 -11.70
N LYS A 92 8.91 -10.86 -11.43
CA LYS A 92 8.71 -10.36 -10.07
C LYS A 92 7.65 -11.15 -9.35
N ALA A 93 6.48 -11.36 -9.94
CA ALA A 93 5.37 -12.06 -9.30
C ALA A 93 5.46 -13.60 -9.44
N LYS A 94 6.41 -14.12 -10.24
CA LYS A 94 6.57 -15.56 -10.51
C LYS A 94 5.31 -16.21 -11.09
N LEU A 95 4.52 -15.42 -11.81
CA LEU A 95 3.36 -15.88 -12.54
C LEU A 95 3.77 -16.59 -13.83
N ASN A 96 2.98 -17.57 -14.25
CA ASN A 96 3.13 -18.11 -15.59
C ASN A 96 2.60 -17.10 -16.64
N PRO A 97 2.92 -17.26 -17.93
CA PRO A 97 2.52 -16.30 -18.96
C PRO A 97 1.01 -16.07 -19.04
N CYS A 98 0.19 -17.12 -18.86
CA CYS A 98 -1.26 -17.02 -18.94
C CYS A 98 -1.83 -16.21 -17.76
N GLU A 99 -1.36 -16.50 -16.54
CA GLU A 99 -1.72 -15.75 -15.33
C GLU A 99 -1.34 -14.28 -15.43
N ALA A 100 -0.14 -13.99 -15.95
CA ALA A 100 0.32 -12.61 -16.13
C ALA A 100 -0.59 -11.82 -17.09
N VAL A 101 -0.98 -12.42 -18.23
CA VAL A 101 -1.87 -11.78 -19.20
C VAL A 101 -3.26 -11.55 -18.61
N LEU A 102 -3.84 -12.56 -17.96
CA LEU A 102 -5.16 -12.43 -17.33
C LEU A 102 -5.17 -11.33 -16.28
N LEU A 103 -4.19 -11.32 -15.38
CA LEU A 103 -4.10 -10.32 -14.33
C LEU A 103 -3.93 -8.91 -14.90
N LEU A 104 -3.07 -8.70 -15.90
CA LEU A 104 -2.91 -7.39 -16.54
C LEU A 104 -4.20 -6.91 -17.21
N SER A 105 -4.94 -7.84 -17.85
CA SER A 105 -6.20 -7.52 -18.52
C SER A 105 -7.30 -7.02 -17.57
N GLU A 106 -7.34 -7.51 -16.32
CA GLU A 106 -8.29 -7.04 -15.30
C GLU A 106 -8.13 -5.54 -15.00
N PHE A 107 -6.88 -5.07 -15.03
CA PHE A 107 -6.50 -3.68 -14.81
C PHE A 107 -6.40 -2.87 -16.11
N GLY A 108 -6.74 -3.46 -17.27
CA GLY A 108 -6.66 -2.79 -18.56
C GLY A 108 -5.24 -2.47 -19.00
N LEU A 109 -4.24 -3.22 -18.51
CA LEU A 109 -2.83 -3.05 -18.87
C LEU A 109 -2.47 -3.98 -20.04
N ASP A 110 -1.71 -3.49 -21.00
CA ASP A 110 -1.21 -4.29 -22.11
C ASP A 110 0.04 -5.09 -21.68
N PRO A 111 0.04 -6.43 -21.76
CA PRO A 111 1.20 -7.26 -21.41
C PRO A 111 2.46 -6.95 -22.22
N LEU A 112 2.33 -6.39 -23.43
CA LEU A 112 3.45 -6.02 -24.29
C LEU A 112 3.91 -4.58 -24.08
N GLN A 113 3.22 -3.79 -23.26
CA GLN A 113 3.61 -2.42 -22.95
C GLN A 113 4.95 -2.44 -22.21
N GLU A 114 5.93 -1.70 -22.74
CA GLU A 114 7.22 -1.52 -22.08
C GLU A 114 7.05 -0.71 -20.78
N ILE A 115 7.68 -1.16 -19.69
CA ILE A 115 7.59 -0.51 -18.36
C ILE A 115 7.95 0.98 -18.45
N ARG A 116 8.98 1.33 -19.22
CA ARG A 116 9.44 2.72 -19.36
C ARG A 116 8.43 3.65 -20.04
N LYS A 117 7.41 3.10 -20.72
CA LYS A 117 6.33 3.83 -21.39
C LYS A 117 5.06 3.89 -20.54
N MET A 118 5.02 3.21 -19.40
CA MET A 118 3.88 3.23 -18.49
C MET A 118 3.86 4.53 -17.70
N THR A 119 2.66 5.04 -17.47
CA THR A 119 2.37 6.17 -16.58
C THR A 119 2.64 5.79 -15.13
N CYS A 120 2.80 6.81 -14.27
CA CYS A 120 2.96 6.59 -12.84
C CYS A 120 1.81 5.78 -12.22
N LEU A 121 0.58 5.94 -12.74
CA LEU A 121 -0.58 5.18 -12.29
C LEU A 121 -0.46 3.71 -12.69
N GLU A 122 -0.18 3.43 -13.97
CA GLU A 122 0.00 2.05 -14.45
C GLU A 122 1.15 1.34 -13.72
N LEU A 123 2.27 2.03 -13.47
CA LEU A 123 3.38 1.50 -12.67
C LEU A 123 2.97 1.22 -11.21
N LYS A 124 2.15 2.10 -10.62
CA LYS A 124 1.60 1.87 -9.27
C LYS A 124 0.73 0.62 -9.26
N LEU A 125 -0.18 0.46 -10.23
CA LEU A 125 -1.01 -0.73 -10.36
C LEU A 125 -0.17 -2.00 -10.51
N LEU A 126 0.79 -1.98 -11.44
CA LEU A 126 1.70 -3.09 -11.73
C LEU A 126 2.49 -3.51 -10.48
N THR A 127 2.96 -2.55 -9.70
CA THR A 127 3.67 -2.85 -8.44
C THR A 127 2.74 -3.38 -7.36
N ILE A 128 1.51 -2.86 -7.20
CA ILE A 128 0.52 -3.41 -6.26
C ILE A 128 0.27 -4.88 -6.58
N VAL A 129 -0.15 -5.18 -7.81
CA VAL A 129 -0.51 -6.56 -8.19
C VAL A 129 0.68 -7.50 -8.04
N SER A 130 1.87 -7.07 -8.45
CA SER A 130 3.08 -7.89 -8.34
C SER A 130 3.45 -8.23 -6.90
N ARG A 131 3.32 -7.27 -5.98
CA ARG A 131 3.71 -7.45 -4.58
C ARG A 131 2.76 -8.38 -3.83
N PHE A 132 1.46 -8.34 -4.13
CA PHE A 132 0.51 -9.24 -3.49
C PHE A 132 0.74 -10.72 -3.85
N GLN A 133 1.36 -11.01 -4.99
CA GLN A 133 1.68 -12.39 -5.38
C GLN A 133 2.89 -12.99 -4.64
N ASN A 134 3.82 -12.16 -4.14
CA ASN A 134 5.13 -12.64 -3.69
C ASN A 134 5.66 -12.03 -2.37
N LYS A 135 4.87 -11.21 -1.67
CA LYS A 135 5.24 -10.60 -0.39
C LYS A 135 4.27 -10.97 0.71
N GLU A 136 4.82 -11.09 1.91
CA GLU A 136 4.05 -11.34 3.13
C GLU A 136 3.39 -10.06 3.68
N LEU A 137 3.96 -8.88 3.41
CA LEU A 137 3.39 -7.59 3.78
C LEU A 137 3.48 -6.61 2.61
N VAL A 138 2.32 -6.08 2.18
CA VAL A 138 2.23 -5.10 1.10
C VAL A 138 1.76 -3.75 1.61
N VAL A 139 2.42 -2.68 1.18
CA VAL A 139 2.09 -1.31 1.60
C VAL A 139 1.79 -0.50 0.35
N PHE A 140 0.60 0.09 0.28
CA PHE A 140 0.14 0.79 -0.93
C PHE A 140 -0.84 1.91 -0.60
N ASP A 141 -1.20 2.69 -1.61
CA ASP A 141 -2.16 3.78 -1.46
C ASP A 141 -3.08 3.94 -2.66
N TYR A 142 -4.21 4.58 -2.41
CA TYR A 142 -5.25 4.85 -3.42
C TYR A 142 -5.18 6.26 -4.02
N PHE A 143 -4.15 7.06 -3.72
CA PHE A 143 -4.07 8.44 -4.20
C PHE A 143 -3.76 8.51 -5.69
N GLY A 144 -4.48 9.37 -6.40
CA GLY A 144 -4.38 9.51 -7.85
C GLY A 144 -5.00 8.35 -8.64
N ILE A 145 -5.69 7.43 -7.97
CA ILE A 145 -6.45 6.33 -8.59
C ILE A 145 -7.91 6.77 -8.69
N ASP A 146 -8.54 6.60 -9.85
CA ASP A 146 -9.97 6.88 -10.01
C ASP A 146 -10.84 5.85 -9.29
N ASP A 147 -12.13 6.16 -9.11
CA ASP A 147 -13.03 5.35 -8.28
C ASP A 147 -13.31 3.97 -8.84
N ASP A 148 -13.32 3.79 -10.16
CA ASP A 148 -13.55 2.48 -10.77
C ASP A 148 -12.34 1.58 -10.62
N MET A 149 -11.14 2.14 -10.78
CA MET A 149 -9.89 1.44 -10.53
C MET A 149 -9.69 1.15 -9.04
N LYS A 150 -10.07 2.06 -8.12
CA LYS A 150 -10.09 1.80 -6.67
C LYS A 150 -10.94 0.58 -6.32
N LYS A 151 -12.12 0.42 -6.94
CA LYS A 151 -12.98 -0.77 -6.73
C LYS A 151 -12.29 -2.05 -7.19
N LYS A 152 -11.68 -2.05 -8.38
CA LYS A 152 -10.93 -3.20 -8.92
C LYS A 152 -9.78 -3.60 -8.00
N ILE A 153 -8.94 -2.64 -7.60
CA ILE A 153 -7.83 -2.89 -6.65
C ILE A 153 -8.37 -3.42 -5.33
N THR A 154 -9.45 -2.83 -4.79
CA THR A 154 -10.03 -3.27 -3.52
C THR A 154 -10.51 -4.72 -3.61
N SER A 155 -11.17 -5.08 -4.72
CA SER A 155 -11.60 -6.47 -4.96
C SER A 155 -10.41 -7.41 -5.03
N PHE A 156 -9.41 -7.09 -5.86
CA PHE A 156 -8.19 -7.87 -6.00
C PHE A 156 -7.48 -8.07 -4.65
N VAL A 157 -7.29 -7.00 -3.88
CA VAL A 157 -6.66 -7.06 -2.56
C VAL A 157 -7.45 -7.94 -1.61
N MET A 158 -8.79 -7.87 -1.65
CA MET A 158 -9.63 -8.74 -0.83
C MET A 158 -9.45 -10.21 -1.17
N ASP A 159 -9.44 -10.54 -2.47
CA ASP A 159 -9.24 -11.90 -2.94
C ASP A 159 -7.85 -12.44 -2.56
N GLU A 160 -6.81 -11.60 -2.64
CA GLU A 160 -5.46 -11.99 -2.20
C GLU A 160 -5.34 -12.15 -0.68
N LEU A 161 -6.01 -11.30 0.11
CA LEU A 161 -6.05 -11.44 1.57
C LEU A 161 -6.81 -12.71 1.98
N LEU A 162 -7.84 -13.12 1.24
CA LEU A 162 -8.57 -14.37 1.50
C LEU A 162 -7.71 -15.62 1.32
N LYS A 163 -6.60 -15.55 0.57
CA LYS A 163 -5.63 -16.64 0.44
C LYS A 163 -4.72 -16.78 1.67
N GLU A 164 -4.75 -15.82 2.60
CA GLU A 164 -4.01 -15.82 3.87
C GLU A 164 -2.48 -15.96 3.72
N LYS A 165 -1.95 -15.57 2.54
CA LYS A 165 -0.51 -15.50 2.26
C LYS A 165 0.09 -14.14 2.60
N THR A 166 -0.73 -13.10 2.55
CA THR A 166 -0.28 -11.70 2.56
C THR A 166 -1.07 -10.92 3.60
N ALA A 167 -0.41 -10.03 4.32
CA ALA A 167 -1.01 -8.95 5.09
C ALA A 167 -0.84 -7.63 4.33
N ALA A 168 -1.67 -6.63 4.62
CA ALA A 168 -1.60 -5.36 3.91
C ALA A 168 -1.72 -4.12 4.80
N ILE A 169 -1.15 -3.02 4.32
CA ILE A 169 -1.31 -1.68 4.87
C ILE A 169 -1.67 -0.76 3.72
N SER A 170 -2.82 -0.10 3.84
CA SER A 170 -3.32 0.81 2.82
C SER A 170 -3.53 2.22 3.35
N PHE A 171 -3.34 3.20 2.47
CA PHE A 171 -3.62 4.60 2.74
C PHE A 171 -4.65 5.12 1.73
N ALA A 172 -5.70 5.77 2.24
CA ALA A 172 -6.78 6.31 1.42
C ALA A 172 -7.23 7.67 1.96
N SER A 173 -7.87 8.48 1.12
CA SER A 173 -8.48 9.74 1.56
C SER A 173 -9.66 9.44 2.48
N SER A 174 -9.84 10.22 3.54
CA SER A 174 -11.03 10.14 4.39
C SER A 174 -12.33 10.40 3.62
N SER A 175 -12.27 11.09 2.47
CA SER A 175 -13.40 11.26 1.55
C SER A 175 -13.83 9.94 0.89
N ASP A 176 -12.92 8.98 0.76
CA ASP A 176 -13.16 7.66 0.16
C ASP A 176 -13.75 6.67 1.17
N LYS A 177 -14.02 7.11 2.41
CA LYS A 177 -14.55 6.27 3.47
C LYS A 177 -15.99 5.89 3.17
N ILE A 178 -16.15 4.83 2.39
CA ILE A 178 -17.46 4.18 2.19
C ILE A 178 -17.87 3.60 3.55
N THR A 179 -19.00 4.06 4.09
CA THR A 179 -19.57 3.70 5.40
C THR A 179 -20.03 2.24 5.55
N ARG A 180 -19.61 1.34 4.65
CA ARG A 180 -19.94 -0.09 4.74
C ARG A 180 -18.85 -0.83 5.52
N LYS A 181 -19.28 -1.75 6.38
CA LYS A 181 -18.39 -2.67 7.12
C LYS A 181 -17.83 -3.67 6.10
N ILE A 182 -16.72 -3.33 5.43
CA ILE A 182 -16.26 -4.04 4.23
C ILE A 182 -15.75 -5.46 4.54
N SER A 183 -15.24 -5.74 5.74
CA SER A 183 -14.93 -7.09 6.23
C SER A 183 -14.41 -7.04 7.66
N LYS A 184 -14.50 -8.15 8.41
CA LYS A 184 -13.80 -8.31 9.70
C LYS A 184 -12.26 -8.35 9.54
N ARG A 185 -11.75 -8.50 8.31
CA ARG A 185 -10.32 -8.53 7.97
C ARG A 185 -9.70 -7.14 7.86
N PHE A 186 -10.51 -6.09 7.86
CA PHE A 186 -10.03 -4.71 7.81
C PHE A 186 -10.02 -4.09 9.20
N ILE A 187 -8.89 -3.49 9.55
CA ILE A 187 -8.72 -2.69 10.75
C ILE A 187 -8.54 -1.24 10.28
N ASP A 188 -9.64 -0.48 10.34
CA ASP A 188 -9.67 0.92 9.94
C ASP A 188 -9.10 1.82 11.04
N ILE A 189 -8.19 2.73 10.67
CA ILE A 189 -7.54 3.71 11.54
C ILE A 189 -7.70 5.09 10.90
N ASP A 190 -8.35 6.00 11.60
CA ASP A 190 -8.49 7.39 11.16
C ASP A 190 -7.30 8.22 11.64
N ILE A 191 -6.60 8.91 10.73
CA ILE A 191 -5.54 9.89 11.06
C ILE A 191 -6.11 11.29 10.85
N LYS A 192 -6.35 12.00 11.96
CA LYS A 192 -6.82 13.39 11.95
C LYS A 192 -5.65 14.36 12.15
N HIS A 193 -5.74 15.53 11.52
CA HIS A 193 -4.76 16.60 11.66
C HIS A 193 -5.09 17.47 12.90
N GLU A 194 -4.94 16.93 14.12
CA GLU A 194 -5.04 17.71 15.37
C GLU A 194 -4.16 17.08 16.47
N ASN A 195 -3.71 17.90 17.43
CA ASN A 195 -2.70 17.66 18.48
C ASN A 195 -2.93 16.48 19.46
N GLU A 196 -3.74 15.50 19.10
CA GLU A 196 -4.12 14.40 19.97
C GLU A 196 -3.30 13.15 19.68
N ASN A 197 -2.85 12.49 20.76
CA ASN A 197 -2.09 11.26 20.73
C ASN A 197 -2.75 10.24 19.79
N LEU A 198 -2.15 9.95 18.65
CA LEU A 198 -2.72 9.08 17.61
C LEU A 198 -2.77 7.59 18.00
N PHE A 199 -2.22 7.20 19.15
CA PHE A 199 -2.22 5.81 19.62
C PHE A 199 -2.32 5.67 21.15
N PRO A 200 -3.42 6.07 21.81
CA PRO A 200 -3.67 5.68 23.19
C PRO A 200 -4.33 4.30 23.16
N CYS A 201 -3.56 3.26 22.79
CA CYS A 201 -3.97 1.86 22.79
C CYS A 201 -5.24 1.59 21.96
N LEU A 202 -5.07 1.21 20.69
CA LEU A 202 -6.17 0.71 19.86
C LEU A 202 -6.77 -0.55 20.52
N ARG A 203 -7.81 -0.39 21.34
CA ARG A 203 -8.68 -1.51 21.69
C ARG A 203 -9.63 -1.71 20.51
N PRO A 204 -9.67 -2.90 19.88
CA PRO A 204 -10.66 -3.16 18.85
C PRO A 204 -12.05 -2.88 19.43
N LYS A 205 -12.82 -2.00 18.79
CA LYS A 205 -14.24 -1.88 19.09
C LYS A 205 -14.89 -3.22 18.72
N ARG A 206 -15.07 -4.09 19.72
CA ARG A 206 -15.93 -5.26 19.59
C ARG A 206 -17.36 -4.74 19.47
N GLY A 207 -17.91 -4.85 18.26
CA GLY A 207 -19.29 -4.53 17.92
C GLY A 207 -19.79 -5.47 16.84
#